data_AF-A0A6P5P7P4-F1
#
_entry.id   AF-A0A6P5P7P4-F1
#
_cell.length_a   1.000
_cell.length_b   1.000
_cell.length_c   1.000
_cell.angle_alpha   90.00
_cell.angle_beta   90.00
_cell.angle_gamma   90.00
#
_symmetry.space_group_name_H-M   'P 1'
#
loop_
_entity.id
_entity.type
_entity.pdbx_description
1 polymer ?
#
loop_
_entity_poly.entity_id
_entity_poly.type
_entity_poly.pdbx_seq_one_letter_code
_entity_poly.pdbx_strand_id
1 'polypeptide(L)'
;MAPAVFPASLPLCVCLLLASGLAQAGRLLVVPMDGSHWFTMQMVVEKLIHKGHEVVVVVPEVSWQLGKPLNFAVKTYAVSHTQEDLNREFKIFIDEQWKSQQEGGILPFLDSPAKGFFELLFSHCKSLFNDKKLVEYLKQTSFDAVFLDPFDVCGLTIAKYFSLPSVVFSRGIFCYYLEDAAQCPSPPSYIPRMLSKLTDTMTFKERTQNLLAYMGERAFCHKFFKSAADIASEVLQTPVTMTDLFSPVSIWLLRTDFTLEFPRPVMPNVIYIGGINCHQGKPLSKVHHLSFST
;
A
#
# COMPACT_ATOMS: atom_id res chain seq x y z
N MET A 1 21.97 50.21 -5.51
CA MET A 1 21.14 49.87 -6.67
C MET A 1 21.47 48.44 -7.07
N ALA A 2 20.62 47.48 -6.70
CA ALA A 2 20.78 46.08 -7.11
C ALA A 2 20.37 45.95 -8.58
N PRO A 3 21.10 45.18 -9.41
CA PRO A 3 20.78 45.05 -10.82
C PRO A 3 19.53 44.17 -10.97
N ALA A 4 18.64 44.62 -11.85
CA ALA A 4 17.38 43.98 -12.17
C ALA A 4 17.57 42.54 -12.65
N VAL A 5 16.77 41.63 -12.08
CA VAL A 5 16.62 40.26 -12.56
C VAL A 5 16.06 40.31 -13.98
N PHE A 6 16.81 39.79 -14.95
CA PHE A 6 16.34 39.63 -16.32
C PHE A 6 15.12 38.69 -16.35
N PRO A 7 14.01 39.05 -17.01
CA PRO A 7 12.93 38.10 -17.23
C PRO A 7 13.45 37.03 -18.18
N ALA A 8 13.36 35.76 -17.80
CA ALA A 8 13.65 34.65 -18.70
C ALA A 8 12.87 34.87 -20.01
N SER A 9 13.55 34.77 -21.16
CA SER A 9 12.92 35.07 -22.43
C SER A 9 11.79 34.06 -22.68
N LEU A 10 10.60 34.56 -23.06
CA LEU A 10 9.43 33.75 -23.41
C LEU A 10 9.76 32.51 -24.29
N PRO A 11 10.68 32.60 -25.27
CA PRO A 11 11.09 31.46 -26.08
C PRO A 11 11.78 30.36 -25.27
N LEU A 12 12.59 30.71 -24.27
CA LEU A 12 13.25 29.74 -23.40
C LEU A 12 12.21 29.00 -22.54
N CYS A 13 11.21 29.71 -22.01
CA CYS A 13 10.10 29.10 -21.28
C CYS A 13 9.25 28.19 -22.18
N VAL A 14 8.95 28.60 -23.41
CA VAL A 14 8.19 27.79 -24.37
C VAL A 14 9.00 26.57 -24.83
N CYS A 15 10.30 26.72 -25.07
CA CYS A 15 11.20 25.59 -25.36
C CYS A 15 11.31 24.62 -24.19
N LEU A 16 11.35 25.09 -22.94
CA LEU A 16 11.35 24.22 -21.76
C LEU A 16 10.00 23.49 -21.60
N LEU A 17 8.88 24.14 -21.87
CA LEU A 17 7.54 23.54 -21.85
C LEU A 17 7.33 22.53 -22.99
N LEU A 18 7.94 22.75 -24.16
CA LEU A 18 7.92 21.81 -25.27
C LEU A 18 8.95 20.68 -25.09
N ALA A 19 10.09 20.95 -24.43
CA ALA A 19 11.11 19.96 -24.08
C ALA A 19 10.66 19.01 -22.96
N SER A 20 9.72 19.43 -22.11
CA SER A 20 9.04 18.52 -21.18
C SER A 20 8.14 17.48 -21.87
N GLY A 21 8.02 17.54 -23.20
CA GLY A 21 7.23 16.60 -24.01
C GLY A 21 5.72 16.69 -23.71
N LEU A 22 4.91 16.11 -24.59
CA LEU A 22 3.63 15.57 -24.13
C LEU A 22 4.02 14.49 -23.12
N ALA A 23 3.64 14.64 -21.84
CA ALA A 23 3.87 13.61 -20.84
C ALA A 23 3.22 12.31 -21.35
N GLN A 24 4.04 11.43 -21.91
CA GLN A 24 3.57 10.18 -22.48
C GLN A 24 3.10 9.32 -21.32
N ALA A 25 1.83 8.93 -21.37
CA ALA A 25 1.27 8.10 -20.33
C ALA A 25 1.97 6.74 -20.35
N GLY A 26 2.53 6.35 -19.20
CA GLY A 26 3.23 5.08 -19.04
C GLY A 26 2.30 3.88 -18.93
N ARG A 27 2.86 2.70 -19.13
CA ARG A 27 2.23 1.40 -18.96
C ARG A 27 2.46 0.87 -17.54
N LEU A 28 1.40 0.69 -16.78
CA LEU A 28 1.44 0.31 -15.37
C LEU A 28 0.95 -1.11 -15.15
N LEU A 29 1.73 -1.87 -14.38
CA LEU A 29 1.30 -3.15 -13.83
C LEU A 29 0.69 -2.91 -12.46
N VAL A 30 -0.57 -3.27 -12.27
CA VAL A 30 -1.27 -3.07 -10.99
C VAL A 30 -1.39 -4.40 -10.26
N VAL A 31 -0.93 -4.41 -9.02
CA VAL A 31 -1.00 -5.57 -8.12
C VAL A 31 -1.75 -5.15 -6.85
N PRO A 32 -3.07 -5.38 -6.79
CA PRO A 32 -3.90 -4.91 -5.69
C PRO A 32 -3.91 -5.90 -4.52
N MET A 33 -4.17 -5.39 -3.32
CA MET A 33 -4.63 -6.18 -2.19
C MET A 33 -6.16 -6.33 -2.25
N ASP A 34 -6.66 -7.56 -2.09
CA ASP A 34 -8.09 -7.86 -2.11
C ASP A 34 -8.86 -7.21 -0.93
N GLY A 35 -10.18 -7.23 -1.02
CA GLY A 35 -11.08 -6.69 0.00
C GLY A 35 -11.12 -5.16 -0.02
N SER A 36 -11.11 -4.56 1.16
CA SER A 36 -11.35 -3.11 1.32
C SER A 36 -10.26 -2.22 0.70
N HIS A 37 -9.05 -2.75 0.51
CA HIS A 37 -7.93 -2.03 -0.07
C HIS A 37 -8.20 -1.71 -1.55
N TRP A 38 -8.75 -2.67 -2.28
CA TRP A 38 -9.04 -2.56 -3.70
C TRP A 38 -9.98 -1.41 -4.06
N PHE A 39 -11.06 -1.20 -3.31
CA PHE A 39 -12.07 -0.18 -3.67
C PHE A 39 -11.47 1.21 -3.93
N THR A 40 -10.56 1.63 -3.06
CA THR A 40 -9.92 2.95 -3.19
C THR A 40 -8.84 2.96 -4.26
N MET A 41 -8.17 1.83 -4.49
CA MET A 41 -7.14 1.69 -5.51
C MET A 41 -7.76 1.69 -6.90
N GLN A 42 -8.90 1.02 -7.07
CA GLN A 42 -9.67 0.97 -8.29
C GLN A 42 -10.02 2.39 -8.78
N MET A 43 -10.48 3.27 -7.88
CA MET A 43 -10.80 4.66 -8.23
C MET A 43 -9.58 5.42 -8.78
N VAL A 44 -8.39 5.16 -8.23
CA VAL A 44 -7.14 5.77 -8.73
C VAL A 44 -6.74 5.16 -10.06
N VAL A 45 -6.86 3.84 -10.22
CA VAL A 45 -6.60 3.14 -11.48
C VAL A 45 -7.47 3.68 -12.61
N GLU A 46 -8.77 3.88 -12.37
CA GLU A 46 -9.70 4.49 -13.34
C GLU A 46 -9.25 5.90 -13.75
N LYS A 47 -8.77 6.71 -12.81
CA LYS A 47 -8.23 8.05 -13.11
C LYS A 47 -6.92 7.99 -13.88
N LEU A 48 -6.04 7.04 -13.61
CA LEU A 48 -4.80 6.83 -14.37
C LEU A 48 -5.12 6.49 -15.83
N ILE A 49 -6.09 5.61 -16.07
CA ILE A 49 -6.55 5.26 -17.42
C ILE A 49 -7.13 6.48 -18.14
N HIS A 50 -7.98 7.27 -17.46
CA HIS A 50 -8.51 8.52 -18.04
C HIS A 50 -7.43 9.56 -18.34
N LYS A 51 -6.26 9.48 -17.68
CA LYS A 51 -5.08 10.30 -17.96
C LYS A 51 -4.19 9.72 -19.07
N GLY A 52 -4.60 8.60 -19.68
CA GLY A 52 -3.97 7.98 -20.84
C GLY A 52 -3.10 6.76 -20.51
N HIS A 53 -2.94 6.39 -19.24
CA HIS A 53 -2.07 5.27 -18.86
C HIS A 53 -2.62 3.94 -19.35
N GLU A 54 -1.75 3.11 -19.92
CA GLU A 54 -2.07 1.72 -20.23
C GLU A 54 -1.96 0.90 -18.94
N VAL A 55 -3.05 0.30 -18.47
CA VAL A 55 -3.07 -0.43 -17.21
C VAL A 55 -3.40 -1.90 -17.43
N VAL A 56 -2.57 -2.78 -16.84
CA VAL A 56 -2.87 -4.20 -16.69
C VAL A 56 -2.93 -4.53 -15.21
N VAL A 57 -4.06 -5.06 -14.75
CA VAL A 57 -4.25 -5.51 -13.38
C VAL A 57 -4.10 -7.02 -13.33
N VAL A 58 -3.27 -7.52 -12.41
CA VAL A 58 -3.03 -8.95 -12.22
C VAL A 58 -3.66 -9.39 -10.89
N VAL A 59 -4.57 -10.35 -10.94
CA VAL A 59 -5.36 -10.79 -9.77
C VAL A 59 -5.52 -12.31 -9.74
N PRO A 60 -5.63 -12.95 -8.56
CA PRO A 60 -5.97 -14.36 -8.48
C PRO A 60 -7.41 -14.61 -8.97
N GLU A 61 -7.69 -15.81 -9.48
CA GLU A 61 -9.05 -16.21 -9.90
C GLU A 61 -10.05 -16.24 -8.74
N VAL A 62 -9.57 -16.53 -7.53
CA VAL A 62 -10.37 -16.51 -6.30
C VAL A 62 -10.09 -15.22 -5.55
N SER A 63 -11.14 -14.42 -5.32
CA SER A 63 -11.06 -13.14 -4.62
C SER A 63 -12.42 -12.71 -4.06
N TRP A 64 -12.43 -11.91 -2.99
CA TRP A 64 -13.65 -11.30 -2.46
C TRP A 64 -14.18 -10.18 -3.34
N GLN A 65 -13.31 -9.27 -3.77
CA GLN A 65 -13.70 -7.99 -4.37
C GLN A 65 -12.91 -7.61 -5.63
N LEU A 66 -11.91 -8.40 -6.04
CA LEU A 66 -11.13 -8.14 -7.26
C LEU A 66 -11.86 -8.51 -8.57
N GLY A 67 -13.16 -8.82 -8.48
CA GLY A 67 -14.04 -9.19 -9.60
C GLY A 67 -14.27 -8.08 -10.65
N LYS A 68 -14.72 -8.50 -11.84
CA LYS A 68 -14.69 -7.79 -13.14
C LYS A 68 -14.80 -6.25 -13.07
N PRO A 69 -13.69 -5.56 -13.31
CA PRO A 69 -13.73 -4.13 -13.54
C PRO A 69 -14.17 -3.81 -14.97
N LEU A 70 -15.06 -2.82 -15.09
CA LEU A 70 -15.38 -2.19 -16.37
C LEU A 70 -14.21 -1.26 -16.72
N ASN A 71 -13.60 -1.45 -17.89
CA ASN A 71 -12.68 -0.52 -18.58
C ASN A 71 -11.16 -0.68 -18.40
N PHE A 72 -10.62 -1.82 -17.91
CA PHE A 72 -9.18 -2.10 -18.01
C PHE A 72 -8.83 -3.57 -18.23
N ALA A 73 -7.60 -3.80 -18.71
CA ALA A 73 -7.09 -5.15 -18.97
C ALA A 73 -6.82 -5.87 -17.65
N VAL A 74 -7.38 -7.07 -17.50
CA VAL A 74 -7.18 -7.93 -16.34
C VAL A 74 -6.54 -9.25 -16.77
N LYS A 75 -5.53 -9.69 -16.04
CA LYS A 75 -4.94 -11.02 -16.16
C LYS A 75 -5.18 -11.79 -14.86
N THR A 76 -5.78 -12.96 -15.00
CA THR A 76 -6.04 -13.86 -13.88
C THR A 76 -5.06 -15.02 -13.88
N TYR A 77 -4.83 -15.60 -12.71
CA TYR A 77 -4.08 -16.85 -12.55
C TYR A 77 -4.74 -17.75 -11.51
N ALA A 78 -4.65 -19.05 -11.73
CA ALA A 78 -5.20 -20.05 -10.84
C ALA A 78 -4.45 -20.07 -9.50
N VAL A 79 -5.19 -20.27 -8.40
CA VAL A 79 -4.66 -20.43 -7.05
C VAL A 79 -5.05 -21.79 -6.48
N SER A 80 -4.34 -22.26 -5.45
CA SER A 80 -4.56 -23.60 -4.89
C SER A 80 -5.70 -23.68 -3.87
N HIS A 81 -6.30 -22.56 -3.49
CA HIS A 81 -7.33 -22.46 -2.47
C HIS A 81 -8.67 -22.04 -3.05
N THR A 82 -9.77 -22.38 -2.39
CA THR A 82 -11.11 -21.95 -2.80
C THR A 82 -11.58 -20.70 -2.05
N GLN A 83 -12.72 -20.14 -2.46
CA GLN A 83 -13.34 -19.02 -1.75
C GLN A 83 -13.76 -19.42 -0.33
N GLU A 84 -14.16 -20.68 -0.13
CA GLU A 84 -14.50 -21.23 1.18
C GLU A 84 -13.29 -21.31 2.10
N ASP A 85 -12.11 -21.67 1.58
CA ASP A 85 -10.86 -21.65 2.34
C ASP A 85 -10.53 -20.22 2.81
N LEU A 86 -10.57 -19.24 1.89
CA LEU A 86 -10.35 -17.83 2.24
C LEU A 86 -11.32 -17.35 3.33
N ASN A 87 -12.61 -17.66 3.18
CA ASN A 87 -13.64 -17.26 4.13
C ASN A 87 -13.43 -17.93 5.51
N ARG A 88 -13.02 -19.20 5.52
CA ARG A 88 -12.73 -19.94 6.76
C ARG A 88 -11.55 -19.33 7.50
N GLU A 89 -10.43 -19.13 6.83
CA GLU A 89 -9.22 -18.57 7.47
C GLU A 89 -9.46 -17.12 7.92
N PHE A 90 -10.21 -16.34 7.14
CA PHE A 90 -10.58 -14.98 7.55
C PHE A 90 -11.48 -14.96 8.78
N LYS A 91 -12.43 -15.89 8.87
CA LYS A 91 -13.28 -16.01 10.07
C LYS A 91 -12.46 -16.35 11.31
N ILE A 92 -11.53 -17.30 11.21
CA ILE A 92 -10.61 -17.65 12.30
C ILE A 92 -9.81 -16.40 12.71
N PHE A 93 -9.26 -15.66 11.74
CA PHE A 93 -8.55 -14.42 12.00
C PHE A 93 -9.41 -13.41 12.79
N ILE A 94 -10.65 -13.16 12.34
CA ILE A 94 -11.56 -12.20 13.01
C ILE A 94 -11.95 -12.68 14.42
N ASP A 95 -12.27 -13.95 14.60
CA ASP A 95 -12.66 -14.51 15.90
C ASP A 95 -11.50 -14.39 16.91
N GLU A 96 -10.25 -14.62 16.47
CA GLU A 96 -9.05 -14.45 17.31
C GLU A 96 -8.75 -12.96 17.60
N GLN A 97 -8.92 -12.06 16.61
CA GLN A 97 -8.81 -10.62 16.85
C GLN A 97 -9.82 -10.14 17.89
N TRP A 98 -11.06 -10.60 17.80
CA TRP A 98 -12.12 -10.19 18.73
C TRP A 98 -11.81 -10.63 20.17
N LYS A 99 -11.30 -11.86 20.34
CA LYS A 99 -10.86 -12.37 21.66
C LYS A 99 -9.66 -11.58 22.19
N SER A 100 -8.62 -11.40 21.39
CA SER A 100 -7.37 -10.74 21.83
C SER A 100 -7.56 -9.25 22.13
N GLN A 101 -8.51 -8.56 21.49
CA GLN A 101 -8.85 -7.17 21.80
C GLN A 101 -9.37 -7.03 23.25
N GLN A 102 -9.95 -8.08 23.82
CA GLN A 102 -10.36 -8.11 25.23
C GLN A 102 -9.19 -8.32 26.20
N GLU A 103 -8.11 -8.96 25.74
CA GLU A 103 -6.96 -9.36 26.58
C GLU A 103 -5.75 -8.39 26.48
N GLY A 104 -5.72 -7.54 25.45
CA GLY A 104 -4.79 -6.41 25.33
C GLY A 104 -3.35 -6.79 24.95
N GLY A 105 -3.03 -6.78 23.65
CA GLY A 105 -1.64 -6.82 23.16
C GLY A 105 -1.51 -7.30 21.71
N ILE A 106 -0.42 -6.91 21.04
CA ILE A 106 -0.05 -7.38 19.67
C ILE A 106 0.66 -8.74 19.72
N LEU A 107 1.24 -9.10 20.86
CA LEU A 107 2.02 -10.34 21.06
C LEU A 107 1.29 -11.66 20.74
N PRO A 108 -0.04 -11.84 20.96
CA PRO A 108 -0.70 -13.12 20.74
C PRO A 108 -0.67 -13.60 19.28
N PHE A 109 -0.41 -12.72 18.31
CA PHE A 109 -0.47 -13.07 16.89
C PHE A 109 0.49 -14.18 16.47
N LEU A 110 1.68 -14.25 17.10
CA LEU A 110 2.79 -15.08 16.60
C LEU A 110 2.51 -16.58 16.65
N ASP A 111 1.74 -17.01 17.64
CA ASP A 111 1.37 -18.41 17.87
C ASP A 111 -0.16 -18.62 17.73
N SER A 112 -0.88 -17.64 17.18
CA SER A 112 -2.32 -17.70 16.99
C SER A 112 -2.71 -18.45 15.70
N PRO A 113 -3.89 -19.11 15.67
CA PRO A 113 -4.49 -19.62 14.44
C PRO A 113 -4.65 -18.56 13.34
N ALA A 114 -4.66 -17.27 13.72
CA ALA A 114 -4.74 -16.14 12.80
C ALA A 114 -3.54 -16.07 11.81
N LYS A 115 -2.43 -16.76 12.09
CA LYS A 115 -1.29 -16.91 11.17
C LYS A 115 -1.68 -17.59 9.85
N GLY A 116 -2.59 -18.58 9.89
CA GLY A 116 -3.03 -19.33 8.71
C GLY A 116 -3.65 -18.43 7.64
N PHE A 117 -4.36 -17.38 8.07
CA PHE A 117 -4.90 -16.36 7.17
C PHE A 117 -3.83 -15.64 6.36
N PHE A 118 -2.75 -15.19 7.00
CA PHE A 118 -1.66 -14.49 6.31
C PHE A 118 -0.82 -15.43 5.46
N GLU A 119 -0.60 -16.67 5.89
CA GLU A 119 0.06 -17.67 5.05
C GLU A 119 -0.73 -17.95 3.78
N LEU A 120 -2.05 -18.09 3.88
CA LEU A 120 -2.94 -18.23 2.73
C LEU A 120 -2.88 -16.99 1.84
N LEU A 121 -2.97 -15.79 2.44
CA LEU A 121 -2.86 -14.52 1.73
C LEU A 121 -1.53 -14.41 0.97
N PHE A 122 -0.39 -14.73 1.56
CA PHE A 122 0.89 -14.59 0.85
C PHE A 122 1.12 -15.69 -0.19
N SER A 123 0.46 -16.85 -0.05
CA SER A 123 0.67 -18.03 -0.90
C SER A 123 0.33 -17.81 -2.39
N HIS A 124 -0.63 -16.93 -2.71
CA HIS A 124 -1.04 -16.72 -4.10
C HIS A 124 0.11 -16.15 -4.96
N CYS A 125 1.09 -15.49 -4.36
CA CYS A 125 2.24 -15.00 -5.11
C CYS A 125 3.01 -16.14 -5.76
N LYS A 126 3.17 -17.27 -5.06
CA LYS A 126 3.76 -18.47 -5.63
C LYS A 126 2.95 -19.00 -6.81
N SER A 127 1.62 -18.96 -6.71
CA SER A 127 0.73 -19.37 -7.80
C SER A 127 0.89 -18.49 -9.05
N LEU A 128 1.04 -17.18 -8.90
CA LEU A 128 1.31 -16.25 -10.01
C LEU A 128 2.59 -16.64 -10.76
N PHE A 129 3.69 -16.87 -10.02
CA PHE A 129 4.98 -17.21 -10.62
C PHE A 129 5.05 -18.64 -11.16
N ASN A 130 4.17 -19.54 -10.71
CA ASN A 130 4.00 -20.86 -11.28
C ASN A 130 3.29 -20.82 -12.65
N ASP A 131 2.49 -19.79 -12.94
CA ASP A 131 1.93 -19.56 -14.27
C ASP A 131 2.99 -18.96 -15.20
N LYS A 132 3.75 -19.84 -15.84
CA LYS A 132 4.81 -19.46 -16.79
C LYS A 132 4.30 -18.62 -17.97
N LYS A 133 3.04 -18.83 -18.40
CA LYS A 133 2.46 -18.07 -19.52
C LYS A 133 2.20 -16.63 -19.08
N LEU A 134 1.67 -16.44 -17.87
CA LEU A 134 1.47 -15.12 -17.31
C LEU A 134 2.79 -14.40 -17.07
N VAL A 135 3.78 -15.05 -16.45
CA VAL A 135 5.10 -14.45 -16.20
C VAL A 135 5.77 -14.00 -17.50
N GLU A 136 5.72 -14.84 -18.54
CA GLU A 136 6.29 -14.49 -19.86
C GLU A 136 5.52 -13.33 -20.50
N TYR A 137 4.19 -13.31 -20.42
CA TYR A 137 3.38 -12.19 -20.87
C TYR A 137 3.78 -10.89 -20.16
N LEU A 138 3.92 -10.91 -18.83
CA LEU A 138 4.29 -9.72 -18.06
C LEU A 138 5.69 -9.21 -18.43
N LYS A 139 6.63 -10.13 -18.67
CA LYS A 139 7.97 -9.80 -19.14
C LYS A 139 7.98 -9.14 -20.51
N GLN A 140 7.24 -9.70 -21.47
CA GLN A 140 7.17 -9.21 -22.86
C GLN A 140 6.38 -7.90 -22.98
N THR A 141 5.47 -7.64 -22.05
CA THR A 141 4.64 -6.43 -22.05
C THR A 141 5.43 -5.18 -21.67
N SER A 142 6.63 -5.29 -21.07
CA SER A 142 7.52 -4.15 -20.75
C SER A 142 6.81 -2.97 -20.06
N PHE A 143 6.45 -3.16 -18.79
CA PHE A 143 5.84 -2.11 -17.97
C PHE A 143 6.86 -1.04 -17.55
N ASP A 144 6.39 0.18 -17.31
CA ASP A 144 7.21 1.29 -16.81
C ASP A 144 7.32 1.29 -15.28
N ALA A 145 6.27 0.85 -14.58
CA ALA A 145 6.24 0.76 -13.12
C ALA A 145 5.19 -0.24 -12.61
N VAL A 146 5.36 -0.68 -11.36
CA VAL A 146 4.38 -1.48 -10.63
C VAL A 146 3.63 -0.60 -9.62
N PHE A 147 2.31 -0.49 -9.76
CA PHE A 147 1.43 0.19 -8.82
C PHE A 147 0.79 -0.83 -7.89
N LEU A 148 1.10 -0.78 -6.59
CA LEU A 148 0.80 -1.89 -5.69
C LEU A 148 0.36 -1.47 -4.30
N ASP A 149 -0.42 -2.32 -3.63
CA ASP A 149 -0.58 -2.26 -2.18
C ASP A 149 0.46 -3.19 -1.51
N PRO A 150 1.33 -2.68 -0.63
CA PRO A 150 2.45 -3.44 -0.11
C PRO A 150 2.06 -4.43 0.99
N PHE A 151 0.81 -4.43 1.47
CA PHE A 151 0.35 -5.43 2.42
C PHE A 151 0.35 -6.82 1.78
N ASP A 152 -0.11 -6.92 0.53
CA ASP A 152 0.09 -8.08 -0.33
C ASP A 152 1.49 -8.03 -0.96
N VAL A 153 2.49 -8.44 -0.18
CA VAL A 153 3.93 -8.46 -0.50
C VAL A 153 4.25 -8.92 -1.93
N CYS A 154 3.36 -9.67 -2.60
CA CYS A 154 3.54 -10.09 -3.98
C CYS A 154 3.85 -8.95 -4.95
N GLY A 155 3.22 -7.78 -4.78
CA GLY A 155 3.53 -6.62 -5.63
C GLY A 155 5.00 -6.21 -5.55
N LEU A 156 5.58 -6.20 -4.34
CA LEU A 156 6.99 -5.88 -4.13
C LEU A 156 7.90 -6.95 -4.74
N THR A 157 7.52 -8.23 -4.60
CA THR A 157 8.24 -9.35 -5.22
C THR A 157 8.25 -9.24 -6.75
N ILE A 158 7.12 -8.89 -7.36
CA ILE A 158 6.99 -8.64 -8.81
C ILE A 158 7.89 -7.49 -9.25
N ALA A 159 7.85 -6.35 -8.53
CA ALA A 159 8.68 -5.21 -8.83
C ALA A 159 10.17 -5.58 -8.82
N LYS A 160 10.60 -6.34 -7.80
CA LYS A 160 11.98 -6.82 -7.71
C LYS A 160 12.34 -7.83 -8.81
N TYR A 161 11.45 -8.79 -9.09
CA TYR A 161 11.67 -9.84 -10.10
C TYR A 161 11.88 -9.24 -11.50
N PHE A 162 11.04 -8.27 -11.89
CA PHE A 162 11.12 -7.61 -13.19
C PHE A 162 12.04 -6.38 -13.19
N SER A 163 12.67 -6.04 -12.05
CA SER A 163 13.49 -4.83 -11.89
C SER A 163 12.76 -3.55 -12.28
N LEU A 164 11.49 -3.45 -11.90
CA LEU A 164 10.62 -2.31 -12.18
C LEU A 164 10.57 -1.36 -10.98
N PRO A 165 10.50 -0.04 -11.20
CA PRO A 165 10.22 0.91 -10.13
C PRO A 165 8.81 0.63 -9.57
N SER A 166 8.67 0.71 -8.24
CA SER A 166 7.41 0.48 -7.56
C SER A 166 6.83 1.76 -6.96
N VAL A 167 5.52 1.91 -7.14
CA VAL A 167 4.69 2.96 -6.57
C VAL A 167 3.73 2.29 -5.60
N VAL A 168 4.01 2.49 -4.30
CA VAL A 168 3.19 1.97 -3.21
C VAL A 168 1.94 2.83 -3.04
N PHE A 169 0.80 2.19 -2.83
CA PHE A 169 -0.47 2.81 -2.50
C PHE A 169 -1.04 2.16 -1.25
N SER A 170 -1.02 2.86 -0.12
CA SER A 170 -1.50 2.31 1.14
C SER A 170 -2.00 3.40 2.09
N ARG A 171 -2.82 3.06 3.08
CA ARG A 171 -3.19 4.03 4.13
C ARG A 171 -2.00 4.29 5.07
N GLY A 172 -1.24 3.24 5.36
CA GLY A 172 -0.06 3.24 6.19
C GLY A 172 0.64 1.90 5.99
N ILE A 173 1.94 1.86 6.23
CA ILE A 173 2.71 0.63 6.09
C ILE A 173 2.72 -0.07 7.43
N PHE A 174 2.35 -1.34 7.43
CA PHE A 174 2.40 -2.15 8.63
C PHE A 174 3.87 -2.31 9.07
N CYS A 175 4.12 -2.28 10.38
CA CYS A 175 5.46 -2.30 10.96
C CYS A 175 6.31 -1.06 10.62
N TYR A 176 7.61 -1.15 10.88
CA TYR A 176 8.62 -0.09 10.70
C TYR A 176 9.18 0.03 9.27
N TYR A 177 8.58 -0.68 8.31
CA TYR A 177 9.17 -0.83 6.97
C TYR A 177 9.14 0.45 6.14
N LEU A 178 8.16 1.34 6.34
CA LEU A 178 8.15 2.64 5.68
C LEU A 178 9.37 3.46 6.08
N GLU A 179 9.61 3.55 7.39
CA GLU A 179 10.63 4.39 7.97
C GLU A 179 12.03 3.90 7.61
N ASP A 180 12.28 2.60 7.74
CA ASP A 180 13.56 2.00 7.40
C ASP A 180 13.82 2.07 5.87
N ALA A 181 12.82 1.79 5.04
CA ALA A 181 12.98 1.77 3.57
C ALA A 181 13.08 3.17 2.96
N ALA A 182 12.30 4.13 3.45
CA ALA A 182 12.43 5.52 3.05
C ALA A 182 13.68 6.18 3.65
N GLN A 183 14.39 5.52 4.58
CA GLN A 183 15.49 6.09 5.37
C GLN A 183 15.07 7.34 6.15
N CYS A 184 13.82 7.31 6.64
CA CYS A 184 13.19 8.43 7.33
C CYS A 184 13.27 8.21 8.85
N PRO A 185 13.85 9.14 9.64
CA PRO A 185 13.93 8.99 11.08
C PRO A 185 12.54 8.87 11.74
N SER A 186 12.36 7.87 12.60
CA SER A 186 11.15 7.72 13.42
C SER A 186 11.46 7.45 14.90
N PRO A 187 11.84 8.49 15.68
CA PRO A 187 12.27 8.30 17.06
C PRO A 187 11.12 7.90 18.00
N PRO A 188 11.26 6.79 18.77
CA PRO A 188 10.22 6.34 19.70
C PRO A 188 10.09 7.25 20.95
N SER A 189 10.91 8.29 21.08
CA SER A 189 10.84 9.24 22.19
C SER A 189 9.66 10.21 22.06
N TYR A 190 9.13 10.43 20.86
CA TYR A 190 7.98 11.30 20.61
C TYR A 190 7.05 10.81 19.48
N ILE A 191 7.42 9.76 18.74
CA ILE A 191 6.51 9.12 17.77
C ILE A 191 5.92 7.86 18.41
N PRO A 192 4.63 7.85 18.74
CA PRO A 192 3.99 6.69 19.35
C PRO A 192 3.88 5.53 18.33
N ARG A 193 4.06 4.30 18.79
CA ARG A 193 3.88 3.10 17.96
C ARG A 193 2.40 2.86 17.68
N MET A 194 2.12 2.25 16.54
CA MET A 194 0.76 1.93 16.11
C MET A 194 0.05 1.10 17.21
N LEU A 195 -1.22 1.41 17.47
CA LEU A 195 -2.06 0.75 18.47
C LEU A 195 -1.65 0.96 19.95
N SER A 196 -0.62 1.77 20.24
CA SER A 196 -0.18 2.05 21.63
C SER A 196 -1.14 2.96 22.42
N LYS A 197 -2.06 3.66 21.75
CA LYS A 197 -2.92 4.72 22.31
C LYS A 197 -2.16 5.91 22.91
N LEU A 198 -0.84 5.98 22.71
CA LEU A 198 0.01 7.09 23.13
C LEU A 198 -0.10 8.25 22.13
N THR A 199 0.31 9.44 22.57
CA THR A 199 0.38 10.66 21.75
C THR A 199 1.83 11.08 21.50
N ASP A 200 2.06 12.19 20.80
CA ASP A 200 3.38 12.82 20.68
C ASP A 200 3.85 13.48 21.99
N THR A 201 2.93 13.70 22.92
CA THR A 201 3.22 14.18 24.28
C THR A 201 3.23 13.01 25.25
N MET A 202 4.42 12.46 25.52
CA MET A 202 4.63 11.32 26.43
C MET A 202 5.49 11.70 27.64
N THR A 203 5.07 11.22 28.82
CA THR A 203 5.88 11.15 30.03
C THR A 203 7.05 10.16 29.88
N PHE A 204 8.02 10.20 30.79
CA PHE A 204 9.16 9.26 30.77
C PHE A 204 8.72 7.78 30.78
N LYS A 205 7.67 7.46 31.56
CA LYS A 205 7.12 6.10 31.63
C LYS A 205 6.52 5.68 30.29
N GLU A 206 5.73 6.54 29.67
CA GLU A 206 5.11 6.26 28.37
C GLU A 206 6.15 6.16 27.26
N ARG A 207 7.21 6.99 27.28
CA ARG A 207 8.34 6.85 26.35
C ARG A 207 9.05 5.51 26.51
N THR A 208 9.25 5.05 27.74
CA THR A 208 9.82 3.73 28.02
C THR A 208 8.91 2.62 27.49
N GLN A 209 7.60 2.71 27.70
CA GLN A 209 6.63 1.76 27.16
C GLN A 209 6.62 1.76 25.63
N ASN A 210 6.69 2.94 25.01
CA ASN A 210 6.72 3.09 23.56
C ASN A 210 8.00 2.50 22.94
N LEU A 211 9.15 2.68 23.61
CA LEU A 211 10.41 2.07 23.21
C LEU A 211 10.36 0.53 23.32
N LEU A 212 9.76 0.00 24.39
CA LEU A 212 9.55 -1.45 24.52
C LEU A 212 8.62 -1.99 23.42
N ALA A 213 7.54 -1.27 23.10
CA ALA A 213 6.63 -1.62 22.01
C ALA A 213 7.36 -1.59 20.65
N TYR A 214 8.20 -0.58 20.40
CA TYR A 214 9.02 -0.48 19.19
C TYR A 214 9.97 -1.66 19.02
N MET A 215 10.66 -2.08 20.09
CA MET A 215 11.53 -3.26 20.05
C MET A 215 10.73 -4.56 19.85
N GLY A 216 9.60 -4.70 20.54
CA GLY A 216 8.71 -5.85 20.42
C GLY A 216 8.12 -5.99 19.01
N GLU A 217 7.70 -4.88 18.42
CA GLU A 217 7.22 -4.82 17.04
C GLU A 217 8.30 -5.26 16.04
N ARG A 218 9.57 -4.84 16.20
CA ARG A 218 10.64 -5.30 15.30
C ARG A 218 10.79 -6.82 15.27
N ALA A 219 10.74 -7.45 16.44
CA ALA A 219 10.79 -8.91 16.56
C ALA A 219 9.52 -9.58 16.02
N PHE A 220 8.35 -8.99 16.30
CA PHE A 220 7.05 -9.45 15.82
C PHE A 220 6.97 -9.46 14.30
N CYS A 221 7.31 -8.34 13.66
CA CYS A 221 7.18 -8.14 12.23
C CYS A 221 8.07 -9.07 11.41
N HIS A 222 9.28 -9.36 11.90
CA HIS A 222 10.15 -10.34 11.26
C HIS A 222 9.50 -11.73 11.18
N LYS A 223 8.83 -12.16 12.26
CA LYS A 223 8.13 -13.45 12.29
C LYS A 223 6.83 -13.42 11.48
N PHE A 224 6.06 -12.32 11.56
CA PHE A 224 4.79 -12.16 10.86
C PHE A 224 4.96 -12.28 9.33
N PHE A 225 5.96 -11.60 8.76
CA PHE A 225 6.24 -11.64 7.33
C PHE A 225 7.16 -12.78 6.90
N LYS A 226 7.50 -13.72 7.79
CA LYS A 226 8.43 -14.81 7.45
C LYS A 226 7.95 -15.61 6.24
N SER A 227 6.67 -15.99 6.20
CA SER A 227 6.10 -16.73 5.07
C SER A 227 6.20 -15.95 3.75
N ALA A 228 5.88 -14.65 3.77
CA ALA A 228 6.01 -13.79 2.60
C ALA A 228 7.47 -13.68 2.12
N ALA A 229 8.43 -13.50 3.03
CA ALA A 229 9.85 -13.40 2.71
C ALA A 229 10.42 -14.74 2.17
N ASP A 230 9.98 -15.87 2.72
CA ASP A 230 10.37 -17.20 2.26
C ASP A 230 9.82 -17.45 0.83
N ILE A 231 8.56 -17.09 0.56
CA ILE A 231 7.95 -17.17 -0.79
C ILE A 231 8.69 -16.25 -1.77
N ALA A 232 8.97 -15.01 -1.39
CA ALA A 232 9.70 -14.07 -2.23
C ALA A 232 11.11 -14.58 -2.54
N SER A 233 11.78 -15.20 -1.56
CA SER A 233 13.11 -15.81 -1.74
C SER A 233 13.07 -16.99 -2.71
N GLU A 234 12.04 -17.82 -2.62
CA GLU A 234 11.81 -18.94 -3.55
C GLU A 234 11.58 -18.40 -4.98
N VAL A 235 10.70 -17.41 -5.15
CA VAL A 235 10.40 -16.81 -6.45
C VAL A 235 11.63 -16.16 -7.08
N LEU A 236 12.38 -15.38 -6.31
CA LEU A 236 13.56 -14.66 -6.76
C LEU A 236 14.80 -15.56 -6.86
N GLN A 237 14.71 -16.82 -6.41
CA GLN A 237 15.82 -17.78 -6.38
C GLN A 237 17.05 -17.24 -5.63
N THR A 238 16.83 -16.40 -4.61
CA THR A 238 17.87 -15.75 -3.81
C THR A 238 17.28 -15.38 -2.45
N PRO A 239 18.00 -15.57 -1.32
CA PRO A 239 17.53 -15.12 -0.02
C PRO A 239 17.25 -13.61 -0.01
N VAL A 240 16.02 -13.23 0.36
CA VAL A 240 15.63 -11.83 0.53
C VAL A 240 14.90 -11.63 1.85
N THR A 241 15.07 -10.45 2.42
CA THR A 241 14.31 -9.97 3.57
C THR A 241 13.19 -9.03 3.13
N MET A 242 12.23 -8.76 4.01
CA MET A 242 11.24 -7.71 3.78
C MET A 242 11.89 -6.35 3.53
N THR A 243 12.97 -6.02 4.24
CA THR A 243 13.73 -4.80 4.01
C THR A 243 14.25 -4.74 2.57
N ASP A 244 14.72 -5.87 2.01
CA ASP A 244 15.21 -5.93 0.62
C ASP A 244 14.10 -5.75 -0.43
N LEU A 245 12.84 -5.99 -0.06
CA LEU A 245 11.65 -5.78 -0.90
C LEU A 245 11.14 -4.34 -0.82
N PHE A 246 11.18 -3.73 0.37
CA PHE A 246 10.70 -2.36 0.59
C PHE A 246 11.73 -1.28 0.23
N SER A 247 13.03 -1.52 0.43
CA SER A 247 14.08 -0.52 0.16
C SER A 247 14.10 0.07 -1.26
N PRO A 248 13.83 -0.68 -2.34
CA PRO A 248 13.83 -0.12 -3.69
C PRO A 248 12.52 0.61 -4.08
N VAL A 249 11.57 0.78 -3.16
CA VAL A 249 10.32 1.50 -3.45
C VAL A 249 10.61 2.94 -3.87
N SER A 250 10.09 3.30 -5.05
CA SER A 250 10.37 4.59 -5.68
C SER A 250 9.48 5.70 -5.12
N ILE A 251 8.18 5.45 -4.96
CA ILE A 251 7.19 6.42 -4.47
C ILE A 251 6.26 5.75 -3.46
N TRP A 252 5.97 6.47 -2.38
CA TRP A 252 5.00 6.07 -1.34
C TRP A 252 3.79 7.00 -1.40
N LEU A 253 2.68 6.53 -1.95
CA LEU A 253 1.40 7.24 -1.93
C LEU A 253 0.60 6.81 -0.70
N LEU A 254 0.57 7.68 0.31
CA LEU A 254 -0.11 7.42 1.57
C LEU A 254 -1.53 8.02 1.57
N ARG A 255 -2.55 7.18 1.69
CA ARG A 255 -3.99 7.53 1.68
C ARG A 255 -4.47 8.12 3.01
N THR A 256 -3.65 8.95 3.61
CA THR A 256 -3.90 9.66 4.86
C THR A 256 -3.48 11.12 4.65
N ASP A 257 -4.06 12.01 5.44
CA ASP A 257 -3.65 13.42 5.44
C ASP A 257 -2.56 13.60 6.50
N PHE A 258 -1.55 14.44 6.22
CA PHE A 258 -0.44 14.67 7.14
C PHE A 258 -0.91 15.26 8.49
N THR A 259 -2.08 15.90 8.54
CA THR A 259 -2.69 16.43 9.78
C THR A 259 -3.20 15.35 10.72
N LEU A 260 -3.41 14.12 10.23
CA LEU A 260 -3.80 12.96 11.03
C LEU A 260 -2.60 12.15 11.53
N GLU A 261 -1.39 12.52 11.14
CA GLU A 261 -0.15 11.85 11.50
C GLU A 261 0.61 12.63 12.58
N PHE A 262 1.41 11.92 13.38
CA PHE A 262 2.28 12.58 14.36
C PHE A 262 3.42 13.32 13.68
N PRO A 263 3.89 14.46 14.25
CA PRO A 263 4.98 15.23 13.68
C PRO A 263 6.25 14.38 13.50
N ARG A 264 6.67 14.18 12.25
CA ARG A 264 7.90 13.46 11.91
C ARG A 264 8.49 13.96 10.59
N PRO A 265 9.80 13.75 10.35
CA PRO A 265 10.38 13.97 9.03
C PRO A 265 9.62 13.17 7.97
N VAL A 266 9.60 13.69 6.74
CA VAL A 266 8.98 13.03 5.58
C VAL A 266 9.95 13.18 4.42
N MET A 267 10.18 12.07 3.71
CA MET A 267 11.07 12.07 2.55
C MET A 267 10.36 12.58 1.29
N PRO A 268 11.07 13.19 0.33
CA PRO A 268 10.44 13.77 -0.86
C PRO A 268 9.62 12.79 -1.71
N ASN A 269 9.92 11.50 -1.62
CA ASN A 269 9.21 10.43 -2.32
C ASN A 269 8.01 9.86 -1.53
N VAL A 270 7.71 10.41 -0.35
CA VAL A 270 6.53 10.07 0.46
C VAL A 270 5.49 11.17 0.28
N ILE A 271 4.37 10.82 -0.34
CA ILE A 271 3.33 11.76 -0.78
C ILE A 271 2.02 11.40 -0.09
N TYR A 272 1.52 12.32 0.72
CA TYR A 272 0.20 12.21 1.35
C TYR A 272 -0.89 12.60 0.36
N ILE A 273 -1.79 11.65 0.09
CA ILE A 273 -2.94 11.77 -0.79
C ILE A 273 -4.24 11.53 -0.03
N GLY A 274 -4.35 12.10 1.17
CA GLY A 274 -5.58 12.14 1.94
C GLY A 274 -6.74 12.79 1.18
N GLY A 275 -7.98 12.42 1.52
CA GLY A 275 -9.19 13.03 0.93
C GLY A 275 -9.59 12.52 -0.46
N ILE A 276 -8.83 11.59 -1.07
CA ILE A 276 -9.15 11.04 -2.41
C ILE A 276 -10.50 10.27 -2.48
N ASN A 277 -10.99 9.80 -1.33
CA ASN A 277 -12.27 9.08 -1.24
C ASN A 277 -13.47 10.02 -1.05
N CYS A 278 -13.25 11.33 -0.91
CA CYS A 278 -14.33 12.30 -0.73
C CYS A 278 -14.97 12.63 -2.08
N HIS A 279 -16.23 12.24 -2.26
CA HIS A 279 -17.04 12.71 -3.39
C HIS A 279 -17.51 14.15 -3.16
N GLN A 280 -17.75 14.87 -4.25
CA GLN A 280 -18.39 16.18 -4.17
C GLN A 280 -19.74 16.04 -3.44
N GLY A 281 -19.90 16.78 -2.34
CA GLY A 281 -21.10 16.73 -1.53
C GLY A 281 -22.34 17.06 -2.37
N LYS A 282 -23.39 16.26 -2.22
CA LYS A 282 -24.70 16.61 -2.78
C LYS A 282 -25.18 17.91 -2.12
N PRO A 283 -25.84 18.82 -2.86
CA PRO A 283 -26.45 20.00 -2.25
C PRO A 283 -27.37 19.55 -1.10
N LEU A 284 -27.26 20.22 0.05
CA LEU A 284 -28.18 19.99 1.17
C LEU A 284 -29.62 20.24 0.69
N SER A 285 -30.54 19.36 1.07
CA SER A 285 -31.96 19.62 0.84
C SER A 285 -32.34 20.91 1.56
N LYS A 286 -33.08 21.79 0.87
CA LYS A 286 -33.60 23.01 1.51
C LYS A 286 -34.50 22.60 2.67
N VAL A 287 -34.32 23.24 3.82
CA VAL A 287 -35.19 23.05 4.99
C VAL A 287 -36.62 23.41 4.57
N HIS A 288 -37.50 22.42 4.50
CA HIS A 288 -38.93 22.68 4.35
C HIS A 288 -39.44 23.11 5.73
N HIS A 289 -39.75 24.40 5.88
CA HIS A 289 -40.51 24.87 7.02
C HIS A 289 -41.90 24.23 6.98
N LEU A 290 -42.10 23.20 7.79
CA LEU A 290 -43.45 22.75 8.16
C LEU A 290 -44.09 23.90 8.93
N SER A 291 -44.92 24.67 8.23
CA SER A 291 -45.79 25.65 8.87
C SER A 291 -46.83 24.86 9.65
N PHE A 292 -46.66 24.76 10.96
CA PHE A 292 -47.74 24.34 11.84
C PHE A 292 -48.71 25.51 11.94
N SER A 293 -49.78 25.46 11.16
CA SER A 293 -50.94 26.32 11.37
C SER A 293 -51.55 25.97 12.72
N THR A 294 -51.71 26.99 13.56
CA THR A 294 -52.42 26.93 14.86
C THR A 294 -53.93 26.97 14.66
#